data_AF-A0A7Y5ST42-F1
#
_entry.id   AF-A0A7Y5ST42-F1
#
_cell.length_a   1.000
_cell.length_b   1.000
_cell.length_c   1.000
_cell.angle_alpha   90.00
_cell.angle_beta   90.00
_cell.angle_gamma   90.00
#
_symmetry.space_group_name_H-M   'P 1'
#
loop_
_entity.id
_entity.type
_entity.pdbx_description
1 polymer ?
#
loop_
_entity_poly.entity_id
_entity_poly.type
_entity_poly.pdbx_seq_one_letter_code
_entity_poly.pdbx_strand_id
1 'polypeptide(L)'
;MEDPRPMSRRDWLRAGFLGRAADVASRKIEDAAKVLRDAGFKGEPPAESTRGAINPARPITLALHRPPGAVPEAAFLAGCTRCDACIKACPQGVITRASGRFRGAEGTPVLDLSIAACVMCEDTPCITACEPGVLKKDRPLKMGTAWVQPMACLAHTGSFCTVCSERCPVPGAIENRQGKPVIHEAACTGCGVCANVCPAPSKAILVMPLQDRPPDAPPTAAPLRPETTA
;
A
#
# COMPACT_ATOMS: atom_id res chain seq x y z
N MET A 1 -40.54 23.94 -52.77
CA MET A 1 -41.02 22.82 -51.92
C MET A 1 -39.80 22.34 -51.15
N GLU A 2 -39.37 23.20 -50.22
CA GLU A 2 -38.11 23.10 -49.50
C GLU A 2 -38.11 21.94 -48.50
N ASP A 3 -36.98 21.23 -48.52
CA ASP A 3 -36.57 20.13 -47.65
C ASP A 3 -36.46 20.58 -46.18
N PRO A 4 -37.07 19.88 -45.19
CA PRO A 4 -37.00 20.29 -43.79
C PRO A 4 -35.58 20.14 -43.23
N ARG A 5 -35.02 21.27 -42.78
CA ARG A 5 -33.71 21.30 -42.09
C ARG A 5 -33.69 20.35 -40.88
N PRO A 6 -32.62 19.56 -40.69
CA PRO A 6 -32.51 18.66 -39.54
C PRO A 6 -32.36 19.47 -38.23
N MET A 7 -33.16 19.11 -37.23
CA MET A 7 -33.15 19.75 -35.91
C MET A 7 -31.81 19.62 -35.20
N SER A 8 -31.43 20.67 -34.46
CA SER A 8 -30.17 20.69 -33.72
C SER A 8 -30.26 19.89 -32.42
N ARG A 9 -29.12 19.36 -31.97
CA ARG A 9 -28.96 18.66 -30.67
C ARG A 9 -29.49 19.45 -29.47
N ARG A 10 -29.51 20.79 -29.55
CA ARG A 10 -30.04 21.67 -28.50
C ARG A 10 -31.56 21.66 -28.43
N ASP A 11 -32.24 21.43 -29.54
CA ASP A 11 -33.70 21.42 -29.62
C ASP A 11 -34.27 20.10 -29.07
N TRP A 12 -33.51 19.00 -29.21
CA TRP A 12 -33.84 17.70 -28.60
C TRP A 12 -33.80 17.75 -27.07
N LEU A 13 -32.82 18.46 -26.49
CA LEU A 13 -32.68 18.57 -25.03
C LEU A 13 -33.78 19.39 -24.36
N ARG A 14 -34.44 20.31 -25.09
CA ARG A 14 -35.54 21.13 -24.55
C ARG A 14 -36.90 20.44 -24.63
N ALA A 15 -37.05 19.41 -25.45
CA ALA A 15 -38.34 18.81 -25.76
C ALA A 15 -38.69 17.53 -24.96
N GLY A 16 -37.85 17.06 -24.02
CA GLY A 16 -38.03 15.72 -23.44
C GLY A 16 -37.86 15.61 -21.92
N PHE A 17 -38.99 15.51 -21.21
CA PHE A 17 -39.24 14.65 -20.04
C PHE A 17 -38.45 14.82 -18.72
N LEU A 18 -37.46 15.72 -18.62
CA LEU A 18 -36.63 15.90 -17.41
C LEU A 18 -37.12 16.97 -16.42
N GLY A 19 -38.30 17.57 -16.64
CA GLY A 19 -38.82 18.63 -15.77
C GLY A 19 -39.53 18.14 -14.50
N ARG A 20 -40.21 16.98 -14.53
CA ARG A 20 -41.09 16.55 -13.41
C ARG A 20 -40.47 15.53 -12.45
N ALA A 21 -39.39 14.87 -12.83
CA ALA A 21 -38.74 13.87 -11.97
C ALA A 21 -37.83 14.52 -10.91
N ALA A 22 -37.31 15.72 -11.16
CA ALA A 22 -36.44 16.45 -10.25
C ALA A 22 -37.19 16.90 -8.98
N ASP A 23 -38.47 17.25 -9.09
CA ASP A 23 -39.26 17.78 -7.96
C ASP A 23 -39.74 16.72 -6.97
N VAL A 24 -39.86 15.45 -7.40
CA VAL A 24 -40.29 14.33 -6.54
C VAL A 24 -39.12 13.76 -5.73
N ALA A 25 -37.90 13.83 -6.28
CA ALA A 25 -36.69 13.31 -5.62
C ALA A 25 -36.24 14.20 -4.45
N SER A 26 -36.35 15.52 -4.58
CA SER A 26 -35.98 16.48 -3.54
C SER A 26 -36.87 16.40 -2.30
N ARG A 27 -38.19 16.23 -2.47
CA ARG A 27 -39.14 16.11 -1.34
C ARG A 27 -38.89 14.87 -0.47
N LYS A 28 -38.54 13.72 -1.08
CA LYS A 28 -38.26 12.49 -0.34
C LYS A 28 -37.00 12.57 0.53
N ILE A 29 -36.02 13.38 0.13
CA ILE A 29 -34.76 13.56 0.88
C ILE A 29 -35.00 14.46 2.10
N GLU A 30 -35.83 15.49 1.96
CA GLU A 30 -36.19 16.41 3.05
C GLU A 30 -36.98 15.69 4.17
N ASP A 31 -37.90 14.81 3.80
CA ASP A 31 -38.69 14.02 4.75
C ASP A 31 -37.82 13.01 5.52
N ALA A 32 -36.88 12.33 4.85
CA ALA A 32 -35.96 11.39 5.50
C ALA A 32 -34.99 12.11 6.46
N ALA A 33 -34.50 13.28 6.10
CA ALA A 33 -33.62 14.09 6.94
C ALA A 33 -34.34 14.63 8.19
N LYS A 34 -35.65 14.88 8.11
CA LYS A 34 -36.47 15.29 9.26
C LYS A 34 -36.68 14.14 10.24
N VAL A 35 -37.00 12.94 9.74
CA VAL A 35 -37.16 11.72 10.57
C VAL A 35 -35.89 11.37 11.35
N LEU A 36 -34.71 11.53 10.72
CA LEU A 36 -33.43 11.27 11.38
C LEU A 36 -33.09 12.30 12.48
N ARG A 37 -33.49 13.57 12.31
CA ARG A 37 -33.32 14.62 13.32
C ARG A 37 -34.28 14.43 14.51
N ASP A 38 -35.54 14.11 14.23
CA ASP A 38 -36.57 13.91 15.25
C ASP A 38 -36.30 12.64 16.09
N ALA A 39 -35.58 11.66 15.53
CA ALA A 39 -35.14 10.45 16.23
C ALA A 39 -33.89 10.65 17.13
N GLY A 40 -33.38 11.88 17.28
CA GLY A 40 -32.24 12.17 18.15
C GLY A 40 -30.91 11.58 17.67
N PHE A 41 -30.83 11.16 16.41
CA PHE A 41 -29.61 10.61 15.82
C PHE A 41 -28.64 11.78 15.53
N LYS A 42 -27.82 12.12 16.51
CA LYS A 42 -26.63 12.94 16.29
C LYS A 42 -25.69 12.12 15.42
N GLY A 43 -25.74 12.35 14.11
CA GLY A 43 -24.73 11.81 13.20
C GLY A 43 -23.40 12.41 13.57
N GLU A 44 -22.66 11.75 14.47
CA GLU A 44 -21.24 11.98 14.61
C GLU A 44 -20.64 11.70 13.23
N PRO A 45 -20.01 12.67 12.55
CA PRO A 45 -19.34 12.38 11.30
C PRO A 45 -18.31 11.27 11.60
N PRO A 46 -18.20 10.23 10.75
CA PRO A 46 -17.20 9.20 10.95
C PRO A 46 -15.85 9.89 11.14
N ALA A 47 -15.17 9.57 12.25
CA ALA A 47 -13.88 10.12 12.60
C ALA A 47 -13.03 10.16 11.34
N GLU A 48 -12.66 11.38 10.94
CA GLU A 48 -11.89 11.64 9.74
C GLU A 48 -10.53 10.98 9.93
N SER A 49 -10.45 9.71 9.54
CA SER A 49 -9.21 9.03 9.20
C SER A 49 -8.50 10.03 8.32
N THR A 50 -7.42 10.59 8.85
CA THR A 50 -6.59 11.56 8.17
C THR A 50 -6.16 10.92 6.86
N ARG A 51 -6.94 11.15 5.80
CA ARG A 51 -6.54 10.88 4.43
C ARG A 51 -5.23 11.63 4.30
N GLY A 52 -4.12 10.88 4.29
CA GLY A 52 -2.78 11.42 4.46
C GLY A 52 -2.66 12.70 3.65
N ALA A 53 -2.56 13.83 4.35
CA ALA A 53 -2.50 15.12 3.70
C ALA A 53 -1.29 15.09 2.77
N ILE A 54 -1.56 15.13 1.47
CA ILE A 54 -0.52 15.24 0.44
C ILE A 54 0.13 16.61 0.64
N ASN A 55 1.25 16.62 1.35
CA ASN A 55 2.08 17.81 1.49
C ASN A 55 2.72 18.09 0.12
N PRO A 56 2.37 19.19 -0.57
CA PRO A 56 2.88 19.50 -1.90
C PRO A 56 4.40 19.76 -1.90
N ALA A 57 5.01 19.97 -0.74
CA ALA A 57 6.46 20.10 -0.58
C ALA A 57 7.18 18.75 -0.41
N ARG A 58 6.46 17.64 -0.22
CA ARG A 58 7.08 16.31 -0.09
C ARG A 58 7.26 15.72 -1.49
N PRO A 59 8.49 15.51 -1.97
CA PRO A 59 8.70 14.89 -3.28
C PRO A 59 8.05 13.51 -3.30
N ILE A 60 7.27 13.21 -4.33
CA ILE A 60 6.70 11.89 -4.55
C ILE A 60 7.85 10.95 -4.91
N THR A 61 8.44 10.30 -3.90
CA THR A 61 9.42 9.25 -4.09
C THR A 61 8.70 7.96 -4.45
N LEU A 62 9.05 7.39 -5.61
CA LEU A 62 8.53 6.09 -6.02
C LEU A 62 8.98 5.04 -5.00
N ALA A 63 8.03 4.42 -4.30
CA ALA A 63 8.33 3.46 -3.27
C ALA A 63 9.01 2.22 -3.85
N LEU A 64 10.18 1.90 -3.31
CA LEU A 64 11.01 0.76 -3.71
C LEU A 64 11.03 -0.27 -2.58
N HIS A 65 11.06 -1.56 -2.94
CA HIS A 65 11.31 -2.61 -1.96
C HIS A 65 12.76 -2.53 -1.52
N ARG A 66 13.01 -1.90 -0.36
CA ARG A 66 14.35 -1.83 0.21
C ARG A 66 14.70 -3.15 0.92
N PRO A 67 15.99 -3.53 0.96
CA PRO A 67 16.47 -4.67 1.76
C PRO A 67 16.05 -4.55 3.24
N PRO A 68 16.04 -5.68 3.98
CA PRO A 68 15.66 -5.68 5.39
C PRO A 68 16.58 -4.77 6.21
N GLY A 69 15.99 -4.06 7.18
CA GLY A 69 16.74 -3.20 8.10
C GLY A 69 17.23 -1.88 7.51
N ALA A 70 16.86 -1.52 6.28
CA ALA A 70 17.30 -0.24 5.71
C ALA A 70 16.83 0.97 6.56
N VAL A 71 17.54 2.10 6.55
CA VAL A 71 17.17 3.37 7.22
C VAL A 71 16.06 4.11 6.46
N PRO A 72 15.43 5.18 6.99
CA PRO A 72 14.51 6.02 6.24
C PRO A 72 15.06 6.46 4.87
N GLU A 73 14.19 6.55 3.86
CA GLU A 73 14.60 6.67 2.46
C GLU A 73 15.56 7.83 2.19
N ALA A 74 15.33 9.00 2.81
CA ALA A 74 16.23 10.15 2.66
C ALA A 74 17.66 9.86 3.18
N ALA A 75 17.77 9.25 4.37
CA ALA A 75 19.05 8.83 4.93
C ALA A 75 19.68 7.70 4.12
N PHE A 76 18.85 6.81 3.57
CA PHE A 76 19.30 5.69 2.75
C PHE A 76 19.96 6.18 1.46
N LEU A 77 19.31 7.09 0.75
CA LEU A 77 19.83 7.68 -0.48
C LEU A 77 21.08 8.52 -0.26
N ALA A 78 21.17 9.22 0.88
CA ALA A 78 22.34 10.00 1.25
C ALA A 78 23.53 9.12 1.69
N GLY A 79 23.28 8.02 2.39
CA GLY A 79 24.34 7.17 2.96
C GLY A 79 24.78 5.99 2.09
N CYS A 80 23.94 5.51 1.17
CA CYS A 80 24.27 4.33 0.38
C CYS A 80 25.37 4.64 -0.66
N THR A 81 26.51 3.96 -0.53
CA THR A 81 27.66 4.11 -1.44
C THR A 81 27.54 3.34 -2.75
N ARG A 82 26.47 2.56 -2.96
CA ARG A 82 26.24 1.73 -4.16
C ARG A 82 27.36 0.70 -4.45
N CYS A 83 28.00 0.21 -3.39
CA CYS A 83 29.15 -0.71 -3.44
C CYS A 83 28.82 -2.18 -3.77
N ASP A 84 27.55 -2.55 -3.87
CA ASP A 84 27.05 -3.93 -4.09
C ASP A 84 27.37 -4.97 -3.03
N ALA A 85 27.95 -4.59 -1.88
CA ALA A 85 28.30 -5.55 -0.85
C ALA A 85 27.09 -6.38 -0.39
N CYS A 86 25.95 -5.72 -0.14
CA CYS A 86 24.70 -6.39 0.22
C CYS A 86 24.11 -7.27 -0.91
N ILE A 87 24.32 -6.90 -2.18
CA ILE A 87 23.86 -7.67 -3.35
C ILE A 87 24.65 -8.99 -3.41
N LYS A 88 25.98 -8.90 -3.34
CA LYS A 88 26.88 -10.07 -3.38
C LYS A 88 26.71 -10.98 -2.17
N ALA A 89 26.40 -10.40 -1.01
CA ALA A 89 26.19 -11.15 0.22
C ALA A 89 24.82 -11.84 0.31
N CYS A 90 23.88 -11.57 -0.62
CA CYS A 90 22.56 -12.16 -0.58
C CYS A 90 22.56 -13.57 -1.16
N PRO A 91 22.36 -14.64 -0.36
CA PRO A 91 22.40 -16.01 -0.87
C PRO A 91 21.23 -16.33 -1.82
N GLN A 92 20.11 -15.60 -1.70
CA GLN A 92 18.94 -15.78 -2.55
C GLN A 92 19.03 -15.01 -3.87
N GLY A 93 20.02 -14.12 -4.03
CA GLY A 93 20.13 -13.26 -5.22
C GLY A 93 18.94 -12.32 -5.45
N VAL A 94 18.10 -12.08 -4.43
CA VAL A 94 16.88 -11.24 -4.56
C VAL A 94 17.20 -9.74 -4.61
N ILE A 95 18.36 -9.32 -4.11
CA ILE A 95 18.75 -7.90 -4.11
C ILE A 95 19.39 -7.56 -5.46
N THR A 96 18.83 -6.58 -6.15
CA THR A 96 19.29 -6.07 -7.44
C THR A 96 19.55 -4.56 -7.36
N ARG A 97 20.14 -3.98 -8.41
CA ARG A 97 20.30 -2.54 -8.54
C ARG A 97 19.00 -1.91 -9.05
N ALA A 98 18.59 -0.81 -8.42
CA ALA A 98 17.52 0.01 -8.94
C ALA A 98 17.90 0.54 -10.34
N SER A 99 17.03 0.28 -11.33
CA SER A 99 17.20 0.79 -12.69
C SER A 99 17.19 2.33 -12.76
N GLY A 100 17.74 2.90 -13.84
CA GLY A 100 17.73 4.36 -14.07
C GLY A 100 16.35 5.01 -14.12
N ARG A 101 15.26 4.21 -14.23
CA ARG A 101 13.88 4.69 -14.10
C ARG A 101 13.60 5.31 -12.73
N PHE A 102 14.37 4.92 -11.70
CA PHE A 102 14.21 5.40 -10.33
C PHE A 102 15.03 6.65 -9.98
N ARG A 103 15.65 7.32 -10.97
CA ARG A 103 16.34 8.63 -10.84
C ARG A 103 17.28 8.69 -9.64
N GLY A 104 16.92 9.43 -8.59
CA GLY A 104 17.77 9.60 -7.40
C GLY A 104 18.09 8.29 -6.67
N ALA A 105 17.26 7.27 -6.83
CA ALA A 105 17.49 5.93 -6.30
C ALA A 105 18.27 5.01 -7.25
N GLU A 106 18.67 5.46 -8.44
CA GLU A 106 19.43 4.64 -9.40
C GLU A 106 20.70 4.03 -8.76
N GLY A 107 20.94 2.77 -9.07
CA GLY A 107 22.11 2.01 -8.62
C GLY A 107 22.07 1.62 -7.13
N THR A 108 21.10 2.10 -6.36
CA THR A 108 20.90 1.69 -4.96
C THR A 108 20.25 0.30 -4.88
N PRO A 109 20.47 -0.47 -3.82
CA PRO A 109 19.96 -1.85 -3.74
C PRO A 109 18.45 -1.86 -3.48
N VAL A 110 17.76 -2.74 -4.20
CA VAL A 110 16.32 -3.00 -4.13
C VAL A 110 16.07 -4.49 -4.17
N LEU A 111 14.95 -4.97 -3.62
CA LEU A 111 14.51 -6.35 -3.74
C LEU A 111 13.67 -6.49 -5.00
N ASP A 112 14.03 -7.45 -5.84
CA ASP A 112 13.20 -7.89 -6.95
C ASP A 112 12.46 -9.19 -6.57
N LEU A 113 11.27 -9.01 -6.03
CA LEU A 113 10.42 -10.12 -5.58
C LEU A 113 9.83 -10.95 -6.73
N SER A 114 10.05 -10.54 -7.99
CA SER A 114 9.70 -11.34 -9.18
C SER A 114 10.74 -12.44 -9.44
N ILE A 115 11.98 -12.25 -9.00
CA ILE A 115 13.09 -13.19 -9.18
C ILE A 115 13.09 -14.23 -8.05
N ALA A 116 13.14 -13.75 -6.80
CA ALA A 116 13.21 -14.60 -5.62
C ALA A 116 12.58 -13.90 -4.41
N ALA A 117 12.32 -14.64 -3.33
CA ALA A 117 11.87 -14.05 -2.06
C ALA A 117 13.05 -13.73 -1.14
N CYS A 118 12.87 -12.78 -0.23
CA CYS A 118 13.74 -12.65 0.93
C CYS A 118 13.38 -13.74 1.94
N VAL A 119 14.28 -14.68 2.21
CA VAL A 119 14.02 -15.79 3.14
C VAL A 119 14.31 -15.46 4.61
N MET A 120 14.52 -14.18 4.95
CA MET A 120 14.80 -13.73 6.32
C MET A 120 15.96 -14.51 6.97
N CYS A 121 17.13 -14.51 6.31
CA CYS A 121 18.32 -15.23 6.76
C CYS A 121 18.67 -14.88 8.22
N GLU A 122 18.95 -15.88 9.05
CA GLU A 122 19.27 -15.72 10.47
C GLU A 122 20.49 -14.82 10.71
N ASP A 123 21.55 -15.04 9.93
CA ASP A 123 22.80 -14.26 10.00
C ASP A 123 22.72 -12.89 9.30
N THR A 124 21.62 -12.61 8.59
CA THR A 124 21.39 -11.34 7.88
C THR A 124 22.62 -10.83 7.07
N PRO A 125 23.23 -11.64 6.18
CA PRO A 125 24.52 -11.31 5.56
C PRO A 125 24.48 -10.00 4.75
N CYS A 126 23.32 -9.65 4.18
CA CYS A 126 23.13 -8.37 3.50
C CYS A 126 23.29 -7.16 4.43
N ILE A 127 22.89 -7.27 5.70
CA ILE A 127 23.04 -6.22 6.72
C ILE A 127 24.50 -6.18 7.20
N THR A 128 25.08 -7.33 7.53
CA THR A 128 26.47 -7.44 8.01
C THR A 128 27.48 -6.90 6.99
N ALA A 129 27.23 -7.11 5.69
CA ALA A 129 28.07 -6.58 4.62
C ALA A 129 27.91 -5.06 4.38
N CYS A 130 26.97 -4.38 5.05
CA CYS A 130 26.68 -2.97 4.83
C CYS A 130 27.56 -2.07 5.70
N GLU A 131 28.79 -1.82 5.27
CA GLU A 131 29.71 -0.89 5.95
C GLU A 131 29.16 0.53 6.12
N PRO A 132 28.42 1.13 5.15
CA PRO A 132 27.84 2.46 5.33
C PRO A 132 26.78 2.55 6.43
N GLY A 133 26.32 1.43 6.99
CA GLY A 133 25.33 1.41 8.08
C GLY A 133 23.93 1.85 7.67
N VAL A 134 23.63 1.89 6.36
CA VAL A 134 22.27 2.18 5.86
C VAL A 134 21.33 0.98 6.00
N LEU A 135 21.85 -0.22 6.24
CA LEU A 135 21.11 -1.40 6.67
C LEU A 135 21.51 -1.70 8.13
N LYS A 136 20.54 -1.82 9.04
CA LYS A 136 20.80 -2.09 10.46
C LYS A 136 19.87 -3.18 11.00
N LYS A 137 20.41 -4.03 11.88
CA LYS A 137 19.70 -5.16 12.51
C LYS A 137 18.84 -4.73 13.70
N ASP A 138 19.14 -3.58 14.29
CA ASP A 138 18.50 -3.02 15.49
C ASP A 138 17.13 -2.36 15.23
N ARG A 139 16.59 -2.51 14.03
CA ARG A 139 15.32 -1.90 13.62
C ARG A 139 14.38 -2.89 12.94
N PRO A 140 13.10 -2.55 12.76
CA PRO A 140 12.16 -3.45 12.11
C PRO A 140 12.65 -3.88 10.72
N LEU A 141 12.72 -5.19 10.50
CA LEU A 141 13.07 -5.78 9.20
C LEU A 141 11.91 -5.73 8.20
N LYS A 142 10.92 -4.84 8.43
CA LYS A 142 9.77 -4.65 7.54
C LYS A 142 10.24 -3.96 6.26
N MET A 143 9.97 -4.60 5.13
CA MET A 143 10.31 -4.20 3.77
C MET A 143 9.06 -3.80 2.97
N GLY A 144 7.89 -4.32 3.37
CA GLY A 144 6.61 -4.08 2.71
C GLY A 144 5.45 -4.75 3.45
N THR A 145 4.31 -4.81 2.78
CA THR A 145 3.10 -5.52 3.24
C THR A 145 2.55 -6.33 2.07
N ALA A 146 2.26 -7.61 2.31
CA ALA A 146 1.63 -8.47 1.31
C ALA A 146 0.11 -8.26 1.28
N TRP A 147 -0.49 -8.43 0.11
CA TRP A 147 -1.91 -8.25 -0.18
C TRP A 147 -2.42 -9.42 -1.02
N VAL A 148 -3.50 -10.06 -0.58
CA VAL A 148 -4.18 -11.12 -1.34
C VAL A 148 -5.17 -10.47 -2.29
N GLN A 149 -5.11 -10.84 -3.56
CA GLN A 149 -6.12 -10.53 -4.57
C GLN A 149 -7.18 -11.64 -4.57
N PRO A 150 -8.40 -11.39 -4.05
CA PRO A 150 -9.39 -12.46 -3.90
C PRO A 150 -9.80 -13.10 -5.23
N MET A 151 -9.88 -12.31 -6.30
CA MET A 151 -10.26 -12.80 -7.64
C MET A 151 -9.23 -13.73 -8.28
N ALA A 152 -7.97 -13.68 -7.83
CA ALA A 152 -6.89 -14.53 -8.32
C ALA A 152 -6.55 -15.68 -7.36
N CYS A 153 -7.01 -15.61 -6.11
CA CYS A 153 -6.63 -16.55 -5.07
C CYS A 153 -7.48 -17.82 -5.12
N LEU A 154 -6.84 -18.96 -5.30
CA LEU A 154 -7.48 -20.28 -5.34
C LEU A 154 -8.40 -20.53 -4.12
N ALA A 155 -7.95 -20.13 -2.92
CA ALA A 155 -8.72 -20.21 -1.68
C ALA A 155 -10.00 -19.36 -1.68
N HIS A 156 -9.96 -18.20 -2.32
CA HIS A 156 -11.12 -17.32 -2.46
C HIS A 156 -12.05 -17.74 -3.60
N THR A 157 -11.54 -18.42 -4.62
CA THR A 157 -12.29 -18.90 -5.79
C THR A 157 -12.82 -20.34 -5.64
N GLY A 158 -12.78 -20.91 -4.43
CA GLY A 158 -13.44 -22.19 -4.11
C GLY A 158 -12.55 -23.42 -4.07
N SER A 159 -11.24 -23.29 -4.31
CA SER A 159 -10.28 -24.39 -4.19
C SER A 159 -9.63 -24.39 -2.80
N PHE A 160 -9.29 -25.57 -2.27
CA PHE A 160 -8.50 -25.64 -1.03
C PHE A 160 -7.04 -25.25 -1.30
N CYS A 161 -6.54 -24.18 -0.66
CA CYS A 161 -5.15 -23.74 -0.81
C CYS A 161 -4.67 -23.01 0.46
N THR A 162 -3.61 -23.51 1.07
CA THR A 162 -3.03 -23.03 2.34
C THR A 162 -1.53 -22.75 2.24
N VAL A 163 -0.96 -22.86 1.04
CA VAL A 163 0.50 -22.82 0.80
C VAL A 163 1.13 -21.54 1.35
N CYS A 164 0.48 -20.39 1.18
CA CYS A 164 1.03 -19.12 1.64
C CYS A 164 1.12 -19.02 3.17
N SER A 165 0.12 -19.52 3.91
CA SER A 165 0.15 -19.54 5.37
C SER A 165 1.15 -20.54 5.92
N GLU A 166 1.28 -21.71 5.29
CA GLU A 166 2.21 -22.76 5.73
C GLU A 166 3.68 -22.43 5.48
N ARG A 167 3.97 -21.70 4.40
CA ARG A 167 5.33 -21.33 4.01
C ARG A 167 5.77 -19.97 4.53
N CYS A 168 4.89 -19.24 5.23
CA CYS A 168 5.25 -17.93 5.76
C CYS A 168 6.33 -18.08 6.85
N PRO A 169 7.52 -17.48 6.70
CA PRO A 169 8.57 -17.59 7.71
C PRO A 169 8.30 -16.68 8.93
N VAL A 170 7.26 -15.86 8.90
CA VAL A 170 6.94 -14.90 9.96
C VAL A 170 5.69 -15.36 10.72
N PRO A 171 5.84 -15.79 11.99
CA PRO A 171 4.70 -16.22 12.81
C PRO A 171 3.64 -15.12 12.92
N GLY A 172 2.38 -15.50 12.74
CA GLY A 172 1.24 -14.57 12.86
C GLY A 172 1.09 -13.56 11.71
N ALA A 173 1.96 -13.56 10.70
CA ALA A 173 1.82 -12.66 9.54
C ALA A 173 0.68 -13.07 8.60
N ILE A 174 0.36 -14.36 8.54
CA ILE A 174 -0.74 -14.90 7.73
C ILE A 174 -1.54 -15.87 8.60
N GLU A 175 -2.83 -15.61 8.72
CA GLU A 175 -3.78 -16.47 9.42
C GLU A 175 -4.75 -17.07 8.39
N ASN A 176 -5.12 -18.34 8.56
CA ASN A 176 -6.15 -18.94 7.73
C ASN A 176 -7.51 -18.85 8.43
N ARG A 177 -8.41 -17.99 7.93
CA ARG A 177 -9.78 -17.84 8.45
C ARG A 177 -10.75 -18.47 7.48
N GLN A 178 -11.46 -19.51 7.92
CA GLN A 178 -12.47 -20.22 7.11
C GLN A 178 -11.92 -20.70 5.75
N GLY A 179 -10.68 -21.19 5.72
CA GLY A 179 -10.03 -21.65 4.50
C GLY A 179 -9.46 -20.53 3.61
N LYS A 180 -9.52 -19.26 4.04
CA LYS A 180 -9.03 -18.09 3.30
C LYS A 180 -7.86 -17.42 4.03
N PRO A 181 -6.77 -17.08 3.33
CA PRO A 181 -5.64 -16.41 3.95
C PRO A 181 -5.97 -14.94 4.26
N VAL A 182 -5.67 -14.51 5.48
CA VAL A 182 -5.76 -13.14 5.96
C VAL A 182 -4.36 -12.69 6.35
N ILE A 183 -3.90 -11.58 5.77
CA ILE A 183 -2.57 -11.03 6.04
C ILE A 183 -2.69 -9.99 7.15
N HIS A 184 -1.88 -10.16 8.19
CA HIS A 184 -1.79 -9.23 9.30
C HIS A 184 -0.66 -8.23 9.05
N GLU A 185 -1.03 -7.00 8.71
CA GLU A 185 -0.07 -5.96 8.32
C GLU A 185 1.00 -5.69 9.39
N ALA A 186 0.63 -5.70 10.67
CA ALA A 186 1.56 -5.41 11.76
C ALA A 186 2.70 -6.45 11.85
N ALA A 187 2.40 -7.72 11.59
CA ALA A 187 3.39 -8.80 11.62
C ALA A 187 4.07 -9.03 10.27
N CYS A 188 3.39 -8.74 9.15
CA CYS A 188 3.93 -8.96 7.81
C CYS A 188 5.19 -8.12 7.56
N THR A 189 6.31 -8.78 7.25
CA THR A 189 7.57 -8.10 6.90
C THR A 189 7.66 -7.72 5.42
N GLY A 190 6.77 -8.24 4.57
CA GLY A 190 6.85 -8.03 3.12
C GLY A 190 8.02 -8.77 2.47
N CYS A 191 8.44 -9.92 3.03
CA CYS A 191 9.57 -10.71 2.53
C CYS A 191 9.32 -11.40 1.17
N GLY A 192 8.05 -11.51 0.75
CA GLY A 192 7.68 -12.04 -0.56
C GLY A 192 7.65 -13.55 -0.69
N VAL A 193 7.95 -14.33 0.38
CA VAL A 193 7.86 -15.80 0.33
C VAL A 193 6.47 -16.25 -0.11
N CYS A 194 5.40 -15.68 0.46
CA CYS A 194 4.03 -16.02 0.10
C CYS A 194 3.68 -15.75 -1.37
N ALA A 195 4.19 -14.66 -1.95
CA ALA A 195 4.02 -14.36 -3.37
C ALA A 195 4.80 -15.34 -4.25
N ASN A 196 6.04 -15.65 -3.87
CA ASN A 196 6.90 -16.55 -4.62
C ASN A 196 6.32 -17.98 -4.67
N VAL A 197 5.86 -18.53 -3.54
CA VAL A 197 5.28 -19.88 -3.46
C VAL A 197 3.84 -19.99 -3.97
N CYS A 198 3.19 -18.87 -4.32
CA CYS A 198 1.78 -18.88 -4.73
C CYS A 198 1.60 -19.72 -6.02
N PRO A 199 0.76 -20.78 -6.00
CA PRO A 199 0.54 -21.64 -7.15
C PRO A 199 -0.53 -21.09 -8.12
N ALA A 200 -1.19 -19.98 -7.79
CA ALA A 200 -2.19 -19.38 -8.66
C ALA A 200 -1.54 -18.91 -9.98
N PRO A 201 -2.17 -19.12 -11.15
CA PRO A 201 -1.58 -18.78 -12.45
C PRO A 201 -1.15 -17.31 -12.58
N SER A 202 -1.93 -16.39 -12.02
CA SER A 202 -1.66 -14.95 -12.05
C SER A 202 -0.95 -14.41 -10.80
N LYS A 203 -0.42 -15.28 -9.92
CA LYS A 203 0.13 -14.92 -8.61
C LYS A 203 -0.83 -14.05 -7.78
N ALA A 204 -1.66 -14.69 -6.98
CA ALA A 204 -2.71 -14.02 -6.21
C ALA A 204 -2.23 -13.10 -5.08
N ILE A 205 -0.93 -13.04 -4.80
CA ILE A 205 -0.38 -12.26 -3.71
C ILE A 205 0.60 -11.24 -4.29
N LEU A 206 0.30 -9.97 -4.04
CA LEU A 206 1.18 -8.86 -4.34
C LEU A 206 1.87 -8.39 -3.06
N VAL A 207 3.10 -7.91 -3.18
CA VAL A 207 3.78 -7.28 -2.05
C VAL A 207 3.96 -5.81 -2.38
N MET A 208 3.44 -4.95 -1.52
CA MET A 208 3.56 -3.51 -1.66
C MET A 208 4.76 -3.03 -0.86
N PRO A 209 5.63 -2.16 -1.42
CA PRO A 209 6.75 -1.60 -0.67
C PRO A 209 6.25 -0.64 0.41
N LEU A 210 7.04 -0.47 1.46
CA LEU A 210 6.79 0.58 2.45
C LEU A 210 6.91 1.96 1.80
N GLN A 211 5.86 2.78 1.93
CA GLN A 211 5.91 4.19 1.53
C GLN A 211 6.81 4.98 2.48
N ASP A 212 6.60 4.78 3.78
CA ASP A 212 7.33 5.42 4.84
C ASP A 212 7.95 4.36 5.75
N ARG A 213 9.25 4.48 5.99
CA ARG A 213 9.95 3.66 6.97
C ARG A 213 9.97 4.38 8.31
N PRO A 214 9.77 3.67 9.44
CA PRO A 214 9.89 4.27 10.76
C PRO A 214 11.22 5.01 10.92
N PRO A 215 11.20 6.25 11.45
CA PRO A 215 12.42 6.99 11.74
C PRO A 215 13.30 6.26 12.76
N ASP A 216 14.61 6.52 12.69
CA ASP A 216 15.61 5.95 13.61
C ASP A 216 15.42 6.45 15.06
N ALA A 217 14.74 7.58 15.24
CA ALA A 217 14.33 8.11 16.52
C ALA A 217 12.81 7.95 16.68
N PRO A 218 12.28 7.77 17.92
CA PRO A 218 10.85 7.99 18.13
C PRO A 218 10.50 9.37 17.57
N PRO A 219 9.34 9.54 16.92
CA PRO A 219 8.93 10.87 16.49
C PRO A 219 8.99 11.76 17.73
N THR A 220 9.89 12.75 17.72
CA THR A 220 9.82 13.81 18.72
C THR A 220 8.40 14.35 18.58
N ALA A 221 7.60 14.18 19.64
CA ALA A 221 6.24 14.67 19.66
C ALA A 221 6.29 16.10 19.12
N ALA A 222 5.64 16.33 17.98
CA ALA A 222 5.46 17.68 17.48
C ALA A 222 4.90 18.48 18.68
N PRO A 223 5.46 19.66 19.02
CA PRO A 223 4.99 20.40 20.17
C PRO A 223 3.49 20.58 20.00
N LEU A 224 2.74 19.98 20.93
CA LEU A 224 1.30 20.22 21.05
C LEU A 224 1.15 21.73 21.07
N ARG A 225 0.45 22.27 20.07
CA ARG A 225 0.14 23.70 20.02
C ARG A 225 -0.49 24.03 21.38
N PRO A 226 -0.05 25.08 22.08
CA PRO A 226 -0.69 25.45 23.34
C PRO A 226 -2.16 25.69 23.04
N GLU A 227 -3.03 24.96 23.74
CA GLU A 227 -4.46 25.22 23.72
C GLU A 227 -4.65 26.62 24.28
N THR A 228 -5.08 27.54 23.42
CA THR A 228 -5.42 28.91 23.79
C THR A 228 -6.49 28.85 24.88
N THR A 229 -6.09 29.09 26.12
CA THR A 229 -6.99 29.23 27.26
C THR A 229 -7.11 30.72 27.60
N ALA A 230 -8.37 31.17 27.73
CA ALA A 230 -8.88 32.51 28.01
C ALA A 230 -9.13 33.42 26.78
#